data_AF-A0AAY5KKN6-F1
#
_entry.id   AF-A0AAY5KKN6-F1
#
_cell.length_a   1.000
_cell.length_b   1.000
_cell.length_c   1.000
_cell.angle_alpha   90.00
_cell.angle_beta   90.00
_cell.angle_gamma   90.00
#
_symmetry.space_group_name_H-M   'P 1'
#
loop_
_entity.id
_entity.type
_entity.pdbx_description
1 polymer ?
#
loop_
_entity_poly.entity_id
_entity_poly.type
_entity_poly.pdbx_seq_one_letter_code
_entity_poly.pdbx_strand_id
1 'polypeptide(L)' 'KMAIRELKVCLLGDTGVGKSSIVCRFVQDHFDHNISPTIGASFLTKTVPCGHELHKFLIWDTAGQERVDDPEGKD' A
#
# COMPACT_ATOMS: atom_id res chain seq x y z
N LYS A 1 14.25 24.66 1.43
CA LYS A 1 12.97 23.93 1.52
C LYS A 1 13.22 22.52 1.00
N MET A 2 12.99 21.47 1.79
CA MET A 2 13.15 20.09 1.32
C MET A 2 12.18 19.84 0.16
N ALA A 3 12.64 19.26 -0.95
CA ALA A 3 11.76 18.86 -2.05
C ALA A 3 10.86 17.70 -1.58
N ILE A 4 9.60 17.69 -2.03
CA ILE A 4 8.66 16.61 -1.73
C ILE A 4 8.42 15.83 -3.01
N ARG A 5 8.66 14.51 -2.98
CA ARG A 5 8.30 13.57 -4.04
C ARG A 5 7.13 12.73 -3.58
N GLU A 6 6.10 12.62 -4.41
CA GLU A 6 4.94 11.78 -4.14
C GLU A 6 5.06 10.47 -4.93
N LEU A 7 4.87 9.34 -4.25
CA LEU A 7 4.90 8.00 -4.84
C LEU A 7 3.57 7.31 -4.62
N LYS A 8 2.97 6.80 -5.69
CA LYS A 8 1.75 6.00 -5.64
C LYS A 8 2.14 4.52 -5.63
N VAL A 9 1.68 3.79 -4.62
CA VAL A 9 2.02 2.38 -4.40
C VAL A 9 0.73 1.60 -4.24
N CYS A 10 0.54 0.55 -5.03
CA CYS A 10 -0.55 -0.40 -4.87
C CYS A 10 0.05 -1.76 -4.53
N LEU A 11 -0.42 -2.41 -3.47
CA LEU A 11 0.01 -3.76 -3.11
C LEU A 11 -0.98 -4.76 -3.70
N LEU A 12 -0.47 -5.67 -4.51
CA LEU A 12 -1.21 -6.76 -5.15
C LEU A 12 -0.69 -8.12 -4.69
N GLY A 13 -1.50 -9.16 -4.89
CA GLY A 13 -1.21 -10.53 -4.52
C GLY A 13 -2.32 -11.14 -3.68
N ASP A 14 -2.36 -12.46 -3.58
CA ASP A 14 -3.47 -13.22 -3.01
C ASP A 14 -3.88 -12.76 -1.59
N THR A 15 -5.15 -13.01 -1.24
CA THR A 15 -5.62 -12.81 0.13
C THR A 15 -4.75 -13.60 1.13
N GLY A 16 -4.33 -12.94 2.21
CA GLY A 16 -3.57 -13.59 3.30
C GLY A 16 -2.03 -13.62 3.11
N VAL A 17 -1.47 -13.14 2.00
CA VAL A 17 -0.01 -13.13 1.78
C VAL A 17 0.76 -12.09 2.60
N GLY A 18 0.06 -11.27 3.40
CA GLY A 18 0.69 -10.31 4.32
C GLY A 18 0.82 -8.87 3.83
N LYS A 19 0.11 -8.48 2.75
CA LYS A 19 0.09 -7.10 2.22
C LYS A 19 -0.21 -6.07 3.31
N SER A 20 -1.31 -6.26 4.02
CA SER A 20 -1.75 -5.38 5.11
C SER A 20 -0.77 -5.36 6.28
N SER A 21 -0.13 -6.50 6.58
CA SER A 21 0.91 -6.58 7.61
C SER A 21 2.14 -5.74 7.25
N ILE A 22 2.57 -5.76 5.99
CA ILE A 22 3.67 -4.94 5.49
C ILE A 22 3.30 -3.46 5.55
N VAL A 23 2.09 -3.09 5.12
CA VAL A 23 1.63 -1.70 5.16
C VAL A 23 1.50 -1.20 6.59
N CYS A 24 0.96 -1.99 7.50
CA CYS A 24 0.86 -1.65 8.91
C CYS A 24 2.24 -1.45 9.55
N ARG A 25 3.17 -2.38 9.31
CA ARG A 25 4.56 -2.24 9.78
C ARG A 25 5.22 -0.99 9.19
N PHE A 26 5.08 -0.76 7.89
CA PHE A 26 5.70 0.41 7.26
C PHE A 26 5.09 1.70 7.79
N VAL A 27 3.76 1.81 7.89
CA VAL A 27 3.08 3.06 8.25
C VAL A 27 3.16 3.34 9.75
N GLN A 28 2.81 2.35 10.57
CA GLN A 28 2.55 2.48 12.01
C GLN A 28 3.65 1.90 12.89
N ASP A 29 4.66 1.24 12.30
CA ASP A 29 5.67 0.47 13.04
C ASP A 29 5.08 -0.57 14.01
N HIS A 30 3.95 -1.16 13.59
CA HIS A 30 3.23 -2.17 14.36
C HIS A 30 3.07 -3.46 13.55
N PHE A 31 2.98 -4.59 14.25
CA PHE A 31 2.64 -5.88 13.65
C PHE A 31 1.64 -6.58 14.55
N ASP A 32 0.50 -6.94 13.97
CA ASP A 32 -0.56 -7.70 14.61
C ASP A 32 -0.63 -9.10 13.99
N HIS A 33 -0.51 -10.13 14.82
CA HIS A 33 -0.65 -11.52 14.41
C HIS A 33 -2.08 -11.87 13.96
N ASN A 34 -3.07 -11.09 14.38
CA ASN A 34 -4.49 -11.29 14.11
C ASN A 34 -5.09 -10.16 13.27
N ILE A 35 -4.31 -9.59 12.34
CA ILE A 35 -4.79 -8.54 11.45
C ILE A 35 -6.03 -9.02 10.69
N SER A 36 -7.10 -8.22 10.73
CA SER A 36 -8.33 -8.54 10.00
C SER A 36 -8.10 -8.46 8.49
N PRO A 37 -8.72 -9.33 7.68
CA PRO A 37 -8.60 -9.24 6.23
C PRO A 37 -9.05 -7.89 5.69
N THR A 38 -8.33 -7.36 4.70
CA THR A 38 -8.74 -6.15 4.00
C THR A 38 -10.01 -6.40 3.20
N ILE A 39 -11.01 -5.54 3.38
CA ILE A 39 -12.26 -5.54 2.60
C ILE A 39 -12.10 -4.52 1.47
N GLY A 40 -12.12 -4.97 0.22
CA GLY A 40 -11.91 -4.11 -0.95
C GLY A 40 -10.49 -3.54 -0.99
N ALA A 41 -10.32 -2.26 -0.66
CA ALA A 41 -9.01 -1.62 -0.54
C ALA A 41 -9.00 -0.54 0.55
N SER A 42 -7.86 -0.40 1.23
CA SER A 42 -7.58 0.66 2.19
C SER A 42 -6.55 1.64 1.64
N PHE A 43 -6.70 2.93 1.97
CA PHE A 43 -5.77 3.97 1.56
C PHE A 43 -5.01 4.53 2.77
N LEU A 44 -3.68 4.51 2.70
CA LEU A 44 -2.80 5.00 3.75
C LEU A 44 -1.73 5.92 3.17
N THR A 45 -1.19 6.81 4.02
CA THR A 45 -0.08 7.68 3.63
C THR A 45 1.04 7.65 4.65
N LYS A 46 2.29 7.78 4.17
CA LYS A 46 3.45 7.97 5.04
C LYS A 46 4.48 8.84 4.35
N THR A 47 4.97 9.85 5.05
CA THR A 47 6.09 10.67 4.60
C THR A 47 7.36 10.24 5.31
N VAL A 48 8.40 9.91 4.56
CA VAL A 48 9.72 9.55 5.11
C VAL A 48 10.81 10.47 4.56
N PRO A 49 11.79 10.88 5.38
CA PRO A 49 12.97 11.55 4.88
C PRO A 49 13.86 10.55 4.14
N CYS A 50 14.40 10.96 2.99
CA CYS A 50 15.40 10.20 2.23
C CYS A 50 16.42 11.19 1.65
N GLY A 51 17.61 11.25 2.26
CA GLY A 51 18.62 12.24 1.92
C GLY A 51 18.12 13.68 2.15
N HIS A 52 18.14 14.50 1.10
CA HIS A 52 17.68 15.90 1.13
C HIS A 52 16.25 16.09 0.60
N GLU A 53 15.46 15.00 0.57
CA GLU A 53 14.09 15.01 0.07
C GLU A 53 13.14 14.34 1.07
N LEU A 54 11.86 14.70 0.98
CA LEU A 54 10.76 14.02 1.66
C LEU A 54 9.98 13.19 0.64
N HIS A 55 9.81 11.91 0.92
CA HIS A 55 9.08 10.98 0.07
C HIS A 55 7.72 10.69 0.70
N LYS A 56 6.64 11.17 0.07
CA LYS A 56 5.26 10.93 0.49
C LYS A 56 4.71 9.73 -0.27
N PHE A 57 4.52 8.63 0.42
CA PHE A 57 3.90 7.43 -0.10
C PHE A 57 2.38 7.55 0.02
N LEU A 58 1.68 7.31 -1.09
CA LEU A 58 0.25 7.11 -1.18
C LEU A 58 0.02 5.63 -1.47
N ILE A 59 -0.46 4.90 -0.47
CA ILE A 59 -0.47 3.43 -0.46
C ILE A 59 -1.91 2.93 -0.55
N TRP A 60 -2.18 2.10 -1.54
CA TRP A 60 -3.39 1.29 -1.67
C TRP A 60 -3.07 -0.15 -1.23
N ASP A 61 -3.63 -0.57 -0.10
CA ASP A 61 -3.62 -1.96 0.36
C ASP A 61 -4.89 -2.65 -0.15
N THR A 62 -4.79 -3.68 -0.98
CA THR A 62 -5.95 -4.37 -1.57
C THR A 62 -6.29 -5.67 -0.81
N ALA A 63 -7.51 -6.17 -1.01
CA ALA A 63 -7.95 -7.46 -0.47
C ALA A 63 -7.21 -8.68 -1.05
N GLY A 64 -6.57 -8.56 -2.22
CA GLY A 64 -6.02 -9.70 -2.95
C GLY A 64 -7.06 -10.48 -3.75
N GLN A 65 -8.16 -9.81 -4.14
CA GLN A 65 -9.21 -10.32 -5.03
C GLN A 65 -9.32 -9.45 -6.30
N GLU A 66 -8.27 -8.69 -6.60
CA GLU A 66 -8.19 -7.94 -7.84
C GLU A 66 -8.40 -8.89 -9.01
N ARG A 67 -9.38 -8.56 -9.86
CA ARG A 67 -9.53 -9.23 -11.13
C ARG A 67 -8.52 -8.63 -12.08
N VAL A 68 -7.53 -9.42 -12.46
CA VAL A 68 -6.72 -9.18 -13.68
C VAL A 68 -7.51 -9.67 -14.89
N ASP A 69 -8.70 -9.11 -15.07
CA ASP A 69 -9.47 -9.33 -16.28
C ASP A 69 -9.21 -8.12 -17.17
N ASP A 70 -8.15 -8.18 -17.97
CA ASP A 70 -8.16 -7.50 -19.26
C ASP A 70 -7.24 -8.15 -20.31
N PRO A 71 -7.74 -9.13 -21.10
CA PRO A 71 -7.09 -9.51 -22.33
C PRO A 71 -7.22 -8.44 -23.43
N GLU A 72 -8.20 -7.52 -23.36
CA GLU A 72 -8.58 -6.58 -24.42
C GLU A 72 -9.21 -5.29 -23.88
N GLY A 73 -8.36 -4.28 -23.60
CA GLY A 73 -8.70 -2.90 -23.21
C GLY A 73 -10.15 -2.45 -23.31
N LYS A 74 -10.82 -2.27 -22.15
CA LYS A 74 -11.80 -1.20 -21.83
C LYS A 74 -12.50 -1.48 -20.50
N ASP A 75 -12.23 -0.62 -19.51
CA ASP A 75 -13.20 0.33 -18.93
C ASP A 75 -12.46 1.43 -18.15
#